data_AF-A0A7C5ZU75-F1
#
_entry.id   AF-A0A7C5ZU75-F1
#
_cell.length_a   1.000
_cell.length_b   1.000
_cell.length_c   1.000
_cell.angle_alpha   90.00
_cell.angle_beta   90.00
_cell.angle_gamma   90.00
#
_symmetry.space_group_name_H-M   'P 1'
#
loop_
_entity.id
_entity.type
_entity.pdbx_description
1 polymer ?
#
loop_
_entity_poly.entity_id
_entity_poly.type
_entity_poly.pdbx_seq_one_letter_code
_entity_poly.pdbx_strand_id
1 'polypeptide(L)'
;MARKLERAAGVFVPADYDGDGIADPATWEPANGLWTIYLSSTSKIAYYSLGSKSDVAVPADYDGDGRADIAIWDTVTGVWKAILTSGNSTATSIIGIFGNFGDIPVPADYNGDGKADPAVFRPVVNRWLIAGNDNALTFEIASNEKGYLIPADFDGDGKADPAFYSGGKWIIRLTRSSKFETFFFGFKDDMPAVKDYDGDGIADFATYRDGRWYFYLSRQPEFLSVEFGRKGDLPVLSTYAKSIN
;
A
#
# COMPACT_ATOMS: atom_id res chain seq x y z
N MET A 1 21.20 29.46 -15.87
CA MET A 1 20.10 29.77 -14.92
C MET A 1 19.20 28.56 -14.83
N ALA A 2 19.40 27.71 -13.81
CA ALA A 2 18.54 26.56 -13.58
C ALA A 2 17.22 27.06 -12.98
N ARG A 3 16.14 26.98 -13.77
CA ARG A 3 14.79 27.31 -13.32
C ARG A 3 14.39 26.20 -12.34
N LYS A 4 14.38 26.53 -11.05
CA LYS A 4 13.78 25.71 -9.99
C LYS A 4 12.31 25.53 -10.36
N LEU A 5 11.99 24.40 -10.99
CA LEU A 5 10.61 23.98 -11.23
C LEU A 5 10.08 23.47 -9.89
N GLU A 6 9.51 24.37 -9.11
CA GLU A 6 8.57 23.99 -8.05
C GLU A 6 7.27 23.53 -8.73
N ARG A 7 7.27 22.34 -9.34
CA ARG A 7 6.01 21.62 -9.59
C ARG A 7 5.52 21.15 -8.23
N ALA A 8 4.25 21.42 -7.91
CA ALA A 8 3.57 20.82 -6.78
C ALA A 8 3.87 19.31 -6.78
N ALA A 9 4.58 18.81 -5.78
CA ALA A 9 5.13 17.46 -5.81
C ALA A 9 3.96 16.46 -5.84
N GLY A 10 3.80 15.77 -6.97
CA GLY A 10 2.88 14.63 -7.07
C GLY A 10 3.28 13.54 -6.08
N VAL A 11 2.29 12.77 -5.64
CA VAL A 11 2.46 11.57 -4.81
C VAL A 11 2.78 10.41 -5.74
N PHE A 12 3.84 9.65 -5.46
CA PHE A 12 4.10 8.41 -6.19
C PHE A 12 3.08 7.35 -5.77
N VAL A 13 2.49 6.70 -6.77
CA VAL A 13 1.39 5.73 -6.61
C VAL A 13 1.55 4.57 -7.59
N PRO A 14 2.74 3.94 -7.72
CA PRO A 14 2.91 2.87 -8.69
C PRO A 14 2.05 1.66 -8.33
N ALA A 15 1.45 1.03 -9.34
CA ALA A 15 0.69 -0.21 -9.23
C ALA A 15 0.57 -0.83 -10.62
N ASP A 16 0.14 -2.09 -10.73
CA ASP A 16 -0.08 -2.73 -12.03
C ASP A 16 -1.45 -2.29 -12.59
N TYR A 17 -1.52 -1.15 -13.29
CA TYR A 17 -2.77 -0.58 -13.78
C TYR A 17 -3.22 -1.19 -15.12
N ASP A 18 -2.32 -1.82 -15.87
CA ASP A 18 -2.65 -2.48 -17.15
C ASP A 18 -2.72 -4.01 -17.09
N GLY A 19 -2.43 -4.60 -15.94
CA GLY A 19 -2.64 -6.02 -15.62
C GLY A 19 -1.60 -6.93 -16.28
N ASP A 20 -0.37 -6.45 -16.47
CA ASP A 20 0.71 -7.23 -17.09
C ASP A 20 1.63 -7.93 -16.06
N GLY A 21 1.32 -7.77 -14.76
CA GLY A 21 2.08 -8.30 -13.63
C GLY A 21 3.26 -7.40 -13.22
N ILE A 22 3.47 -6.27 -13.88
CA ILE A 22 4.56 -5.32 -13.61
C ILE A 22 3.96 -4.03 -13.06
N ALA A 23 4.56 -3.50 -12.00
CA ALA A 23 4.11 -2.22 -11.47
C ALA A 23 4.41 -1.08 -12.46
N ASP A 24 3.39 -0.32 -12.82
CA ASP A 24 3.48 0.86 -13.66
C ASP A 24 3.96 2.07 -12.83
N PRO A 25 4.96 2.83 -13.29
CA PRO A 25 5.30 4.11 -12.69
C PRO A 25 4.14 5.11 -12.79
N ALA A 26 3.67 5.61 -11.65
CA ALA A 26 2.56 6.56 -11.63
C ALA A 26 2.72 7.67 -10.58
N THR A 27 2.08 8.81 -10.86
CA THR A 27 1.98 9.95 -9.95
C THR A 27 0.54 10.48 -9.87
N TRP A 28 0.13 10.89 -8.68
CA TRP A 28 -1.11 11.62 -8.44
C TRP A 28 -0.83 13.04 -7.94
N GLU A 29 -1.44 14.05 -8.56
CA GLU A 29 -1.31 15.46 -8.16
C GLU A 29 -2.54 15.88 -7.31
N PRO A 30 -2.43 16.01 -5.97
CA PRO A 30 -3.59 16.30 -5.12
C PRO A 30 -4.26 17.65 -5.45
N ALA A 31 -3.50 18.61 -5.96
CA ALA A 31 -4.01 19.96 -6.22
C ALA A 31 -5.13 19.99 -7.28
N ASN A 32 -5.14 19.04 -8.20
CA ASN A 32 -6.06 18.98 -9.35
C ASN A 32 -6.64 17.58 -9.59
N GLY A 33 -6.22 16.56 -8.83
CA GLY A 33 -6.67 15.19 -8.98
C GLY A 33 -6.10 14.46 -10.20
N LEU A 34 -5.04 14.98 -10.84
CA LEU A 34 -4.47 14.39 -12.04
C LEU A 34 -3.62 13.16 -11.70
N TRP A 35 -3.99 12.02 -12.29
CA TRP A 35 -3.18 10.81 -12.32
C TRP A 35 -2.43 10.74 -13.65
N THR A 36 -1.14 10.48 -13.59
CA THR A 36 -0.28 10.23 -14.76
C THR A 36 0.37 8.87 -14.56
N ILE A 37 0.07 7.93 -15.46
CA ILE A 37 0.49 6.53 -15.36
C ILE A 37 1.29 6.17 -16.62
N TYR A 38 2.49 5.62 -16.45
CA TYR A 38 3.29 5.07 -17.54
C TYR A 38 3.04 3.57 -17.62
N LEU A 39 2.24 3.15 -18.60
CA LEU A 39 1.85 1.75 -18.82
C LEU A 39 3.06 0.94 -19.29
N SER A 40 3.51 -0.01 -18.47
CA SER A 40 4.71 -0.79 -18.68
C SER A 40 4.61 -1.72 -19.90
N SER A 41 3.43 -2.29 -20.16
CA SER A 41 3.18 -3.16 -21.31
C SER A 41 3.24 -2.46 -22.67
N THR A 42 2.89 -1.17 -22.73
CA THR A 42 2.74 -0.42 -23.99
C THR A 42 3.69 0.77 -24.14
N SER A 43 4.41 1.15 -23.08
CA SER A 43 5.25 2.35 -23.03
C SER A 43 4.49 3.65 -23.36
N LYS A 44 3.20 3.71 -23.02
CA LYS A 44 2.33 4.87 -23.21
C LYS A 44 2.00 5.53 -21.88
N ILE A 45 1.65 6.82 -21.94
CA ILE A 45 1.14 7.53 -20.78
C ILE A 45 -0.39 7.55 -20.83
N ALA A 46 -1.02 7.11 -19.74
CA ALA A 46 -2.44 7.26 -19.49
C ALA A 46 -2.70 8.38 -18.47
N TYR A 47 -3.83 9.08 -18.63
CA TYR A 47 -4.25 10.19 -17.78
C TYR A 47 -5.66 9.97 -17.26
N TYR A 48 -5.84 10.20 -15.96
CA TYR A 48 -7.14 10.15 -15.30
C TYR A 48 -7.29 11.33 -14.35
N SER A 49 -8.53 11.67 -14.03
CA SER A 49 -8.85 12.75 -13.10
C SER A 49 -9.75 12.21 -12.00
N LEU A 50 -9.20 12.07 -10.79
CA LEU A 50 -9.94 11.64 -9.61
C LEU A 50 -9.33 12.24 -8.34
N GLY A 51 -10.21 12.74 -7.48
CA GLY A 51 -9.87 13.31 -6.18
C GLY A 51 -9.47 14.78 -6.24
N SER A 52 -9.07 15.27 -5.08
CA SER A 52 -8.80 16.66 -4.78
C SER A 52 -7.81 16.78 -3.62
N LYS A 53 -7.47 18.01 -3.23
CA LYS A 53 -6.36 18.30 -2.31
C LYS A 53 -6.51 17.65 -0.93
N SER A 54 -7.74 17.40 -0.48
CA SER A 54 -8.03 16.78 0.81
C SER A 54 -8.02 15.25 0.77
N ASP A 55 -7.95 14.64 -0.41
CA ASP A 55 -8.09 13.19 -0.55
C ASP A 55 -6.75 12.48 -0.40
N VAL A 56 -6.79 11.16 -0.27
CA VAL A 56 -5.59 10.30 -0.26
C VAL A 56 -5.72 9.31 -1.42
N ALA A 57 -4.70 9.22 -2.27
CA ALA A 57 -4.61 8.20 -3.29
C ALA A 57 -4.41 6.81 -2.67
N VAL A 58 -5.20 5.83 -3.11
CA VAL A 58 -5.28 4.48 -2.54
C VAL A 58 -5.46 3.42 -3.65
N PRO A 59 -4.59 3.37 -4.67
CA PRO A 59 -4.77 2.42 -5.76
C PRO A 59 -4.66 0.97 -5.26
N ALA A 60 -5.58 0.13 -5.70
CA ALA A 60 -5.63 -1.32 -5.45
C ALA A 60 -6.65 -1.94 -6.40
N ASP A 61 -6.66 -3.27 -6.55
CA ASP A 61 -7.67 -3.98 -7.33
C ASP A 61 -8.98 -4.08 -6.52
N TYR A 62 -9.98 -3.25 -6.82
CA TYR A 62 -11.25 -3.24 -6.09
C TYR A 62 -12.36 -4.02 -6.80
N ASP A 63 -12.17 -4.44 -8.06
CA ASP A 63 -13.15 -5.20 -8.83
C ASP A 63 -12.80 -6.68 -9.04
N GLY A 64 -11.55 -7.07 -8.76
CA GLY A 64 -11.01 -8.43 -8.78
C GLY A 64 -10.55 -8.89 -10.15
N ASP A 65 -10.17 -7.97 -11.04
CA ASP A 65 -9.73 -8.29 -12.41
C ASP A 65 -8.21 -8.48 -12.55
N GLY A 66 -7.46 -8.32 -11.45
CA GLY A 66 -6.01 -8.42 -11.38
C GLY A 66 -5.29 -7.11 -11.72
N ARG A 67 -6.00 -6.01 -11.98
CA ARG A 67 -5.43 -4.67 -12.22
C ARG A 67 -5.66 -3.81 -11.00
N ALA A 68 -4.71 -2.93 -10.71
CA ALA A 68 -4.94 -1.83 -9.80
C ALA A 68 -5.93 -0.83 -10.41
N ASP A 69 -6.87 -0.37 -9.60
CA ASP A 69 -7.77 0.71 -9.93
C ASP A 69 -7.24 2.06 -9.47
N ILE A 70 -7.74 3.10 -10.10
CA ILE A 70 -7.43 4.48 -9.73
C ILE A 70 -8.40 4.90 -8.64
N ALA A 71 -7.92 4.96 -7.40
CA ALA A 71 -8.80 5.19 -6.27
C ALA A 71 -8.32 6.27 -5.30
N ILE A 72 -9.28 6.93 -4.66
CA ILE A 72 -9.07 7.90 -3.60
C ILE A 72 -9.95 7.59 -2.38
N TRP A 73 -9.48 7.99 -1.21
CA TRP A 73 -10.26 8.08 0.02
C TRP A 73 -10.45 9.55 0.39
N ASP A 74 -11.70 9.98 0.49
CA ASP A 74 -12.07 11.32 0.96
C ASP A 74 -11.91 11.37 2.48
N THR A 75 -10.88 12.10 2.94
CA THR A 75 -10.51 12.18 4.37
C THR A 75 -11.54 12.88 5.25
N VAL A 76 -12.50 13.60 4.64
CA VAL A 76 -13.53 14.36 5.36
C VAL A 76 -14.80 13.52 5.48
N THR A 77 -15.20 12.86 4.39
CA THR A 77 -16.49 12.13 4.33
C THR A 77 -16.36 10.64 4.55
N GLY A 78 -15.15 10.08 4.48
CA GLY A 78 -14.92 8.63 4.53
C GLY A 78 -15.32 7.90 3.25
N VAL A 79 -15.67 8.62 2.18
CA VAL A 79 -16.10 8.02 0.91
C VAL A 79 -14.87 7.54 0.13
N TRP A 80 -14.88 6.26 -0.25
CA TRP A 80 -13.91 5.64 -1.14
C TRP A 80 -14.47 5.68 -2.57
N LYS A 81 -13.68 6.20 -3.51
CA LYS A 81 -14.05 6.30 -4.93
C LYS A 81 -12.99 5.67 -5.79
N ALA A 82 -13.39 4.98 -6.84
CA ALA A 82 -12.49 4.39 -7.81
C ALA A 82 -12.95 4.67 -9.25
N ILE A 83 -12.01 4.81 -10.16
CA ILE A 83 -12.22 4.57 -11.59
C ILE A 83 -11.63 3.19 -11.86
N LEU A 84 -12.48 2.25 -12.26
CA LEU A 84 -12.06 0.89 -12.59
C LEU A 84 -11.22 0.93 -13.87
N THR A 85 -10.02 0.36 -13.85
CA THR A 85 -9.12 0.38 -15.02
C THR A 85 -9.55 -0.63 -16.08
N SER A 86 -10.46 -1.53 -15.73
CA SER A 86 -11.14 -2.43 -16.64
C SER A 86 -11.92 -1.68 -17.74
N GLY A 87 -11.74 -2.10 -19.00
CA GLY A 87 -12.63 -1.74 -20.12
C GLY A 87 -12.60 -0.30 -20.65
N ASN A 88 -11.49 0.45 -20.54
CA ASN A 88 -11.40 1.88 -20.94
C ASN A 88 -12.42 2.78 -20.22
N SER A 89 -12.90 2.39 -19.04
CA SER A 89 -13.84 3.19 -18.27
C SER A 89 -13.19 4.47 -17.74
N THR A 90 -13.95 5.56 -17.77
CA THR A 90 -13.61 6.80 -17.04
C THR A 90 -14.67 7.13 -15.98
N ALA A 91 -15.59 6.20 -15.72
CA ALA A 91 -16.66 6.39 -14.75
C ALA A 91 -16.11 6.23 -13.33
N THR A 92 -16.48 7.16 -12.46
CA THR A 92 -16.19 7.07 -11.03
C THR A 92 -17.29 6.28 -10.32
N SER A 93 -16.89 5.24 -9.58
CA SER A 93 -17.73 4.43 -8.71
C SER A 93 -17.47 4.80 -7.24
N ILE A 94 -18.51 4.74 -6.40
CA ILE A 94 -18.35 4.71 -4.94
C ILE A 94 -18.21 3.25 -4.54
N ILE A 95 -17.05 2.91 -3.97
CA ILE A 95 -16.70 1.53 -3.58
C ILE A 95 -16.82 1.29 -2.07
N GLY A 96 -17.04 2.35 -1.29
CA GLY A 96 -17.24 2.23 0.15
C GLY A 96 -17.48 3.58 0.84
N ILE A 97 -18.06 3.53 2.03
CA ILE A 97 -18.15 4.67 2.94
C ILE A 97 -17.66 4.17 4.30
N PHE A 98 -16.40 4.44 4.62
CA PHE A 98 -15.73 3.88 5.77
C PHE A 98 -14.52 4.71 6.22
N GLY A 99 -14.29 4.73 7.53
CA GLY A 99 -13.26 5.55 8.16
C GLY A 99 -13.75 6.95 8.52
N ASN A 100 -12.97 7.63 9.35
CA ASN A 100 -13.22 8.98 9.87
C ASN A 100 -12.02 9.89 9.61
N PHE A 101 -12.23 11.20 9.74
CA PHE A 101 -11.15 12.17 9.72
C PHE A 101 -10.04 11.81 10.73
N GLY A 102 -8.80 11.80 10.26
CA GLY A 102 -7.61 11.43 11.04
C GLY A 102 -7.24 9.94 11.00
N ASP A 103 -8.08 9.10 10.39
CA ASP A 103 -7.68 7.73 10.06
C ASP A 103 -6.71 7.70 8.85
N ILE A 104 -5.98 6.60 8.70
CA ILE A 104 -5.00 6.37 7.62
C ILE A 104 -5.51 5.20 6.78
N PRO A 105 -5.74 5.36 5.46
CA PRO A 105 -6.22 4.28 4.62
C PRO A 105 -5.15 3.19 4.42
N VAL A 106 -5.58 1.93 4.47
CA VAL A 106 -4.75 0.72 4.34
C VAL A 106 -5.53 -0.37 3.57
N PRO A 107 -5.94 -0.13 2.31
CA PRO A 107 -6.68 -1.14 1.56
C PRO A 107 -5.83 -2.38 1.26
N ALA A 108 -6.45 -3.56 1.32
CA ALA A 108 -5.89 -4.85 0.91
C ALA A 108 -7.00 -5.91 0.91
N ASP A 109 -6.78 -7.08 0.32
CA ASP A 109 -7.74 -8.20 0.37
C ASP A 109 -7.66 -8.93 1.71
N TYR A 110 -8.40 -8.48 2.72
CA TYR A 110 -8.37 -9.09 4.05
C TYR A 110 -9.31 -10.28 4.17
N ASN A 111 -10.24 -10.43 3.23
CA ASN A 111 -11.30 -11.42 3.29
C ASN A 111 -10.98 -12.66 2.41
N GLY A 112 -10.09 -12.51 1.42
CA GLY A 112 -9.60 -13.53 0.50
C GLY A 112 -10.47 -13.71 -0.74
N ASP A 113 -11.22 -12.69 -1.17
CA ASP A 113 -12.09 -12.75 -2.36
C ASP A 113 -11.41 -12.26 -3.65
N GLY A 114 -10.12 -11.93 -3.57
CA GLY A 114 -9.32 -11.39 -4.66
C GLY A 114 -9.51 -9.89 -4.87
N LYS A 115 -10.20 -9.18 -3.96
CA LYS A 115 -10.47 -7.74 -4.06
C LYS A 115 -9.96 -7.01 -2.83
N ALA A 116 -9.44 -5.81 -3.05
CA ALA A 116 -9.07 -4.94 -1.96
C ALA A 116 -10.31 -4.47 -1.19
N ASP A 117 -10.30 -4.67 0.12
CA ASP A 117 -11.30 -4.11 1.02
C ASP A 117 -10.92 -2.67 1.43
N PRO A 118 -11.89 -1.72 1.47
CA PRO A 118 -11.71 -0.46 2.16
C PRO A 118 -11.36 -0.69 3.64
N ALA A 119 -10.21 -0.17 4.08
CA ALA A 119 -9.74 -0.33 5.45
C ALA A 119 -8.94 0.89 5.90
N VAL A 120 -8.93 1.14 7.22
CA VAL A 120 -8.21 2.25 7.83
C VAL A 120 -7.51 1.85 9.13
N PHE A 121 -6.39 2.49 9.43
CA PHE A 121 -5.80 2.51 10.76
C PHE A 121 -6.18 3.81 11.47
N ARG A 122 -6.65 3.71 12.70
CA ARG A 122 -7.04 4.83 13.56
C ARG A 122 -5.97 5.05 14.63
N PRO A 123 -5.08 6.05 14.48
CA PRO A 123 -3.94 6.23 15.37
C PRO A 123 -4.34 6.55 16.82
N VAL A 124 -5.42 7.31 17.01
CA VAL A 124 -5.85 7.77 18.36
C VAL A 124 -6.20 6.63 19.31
N VAL A 125 -6.48 5.43 18.80
CA VAL A 125 -6.79 4.22 19.57
C VAL A 125 -6.02 3.00 19.07
N ASN A 126 -4.98 3.21 18.24
CA ASN A 126 -4.15 2.16 17.64
C ASN A 126 -4.93 0.98 17.01
N ARG A 127 -6.05 1.27 16.33
CA ARG A 127 -6.92 0.22 15.77
C ARG A 127 -6.88 0.19 14.26
N TRP A 128 -6.59 -0.97 13.70
CA TRP A 128 -6.94 -1.28 12.32
C TRP A 128 -8.44 -1.58 12.22
N LEU A 129 -9.06 -1.19 11.12
CA LEU A 129 -10.49 -1.31 10.88
C LEU A 129 -10.68 -1.68 9.40
N ILE A 130 -11.47 -2.70 9.10
CA ILE A 130 -11.75 -3.19 7.73
C ILE A 130 -13.26 -3.12 7.50
N ALA A 131 -13.70 -2.75 6.29
CA ALA A 131 -15.11 -2.62 5.94
C ALA A 131 -15.76 -4.00 5.67
N GLY A 132 -16.81 -4.35 6.44
CA GLY A 132 -17.66 -5.57 6.32
C GLY A 132 -17.23 -6.76 7.22
N ASN A 133 -18.07 -7.70 7.69
CA ASN A 133 -19.44 -7.64 8.26
C ASN A 133 -19.31 -7.90 9.79
N ASP A 134 -19.92 -7.05 10.61
CA ASP A 134 -20.22 -7.23 12.06
C ASP A 134 -19.10 -7.52 13.07
N ASN A 135 -17.84 -7.62 12.65
CA ASN A 135 -16.68 -7.45 13.51
C ASN A 135 -15.63 -6.70 12.71
N ALA A 136 -15.66 -5.36 12.74
CA ALA A 136 -14.46 -4.60 12.40
C ALA A 136 -13.31 -5.28 13.14
N LEU A 137 -12.33 -5.83 12.40
CA LEU A 137 -11.18 -6.50 12.99
C LEU A 137 -10.38 -5.44 13.73
N THR A 138 -10.83 -5.09 14.93
CA THR A 138 -10.14 -4.18 15.83
C THR A 138 -9.05 -5.00 16.46
N PHE A 139 -7.82 -4.77 16.05
CA PHE A 139 -6.68 -5.19 16.83
C PHE A 139 -5.85 -3.98 17.18
N GLU A 140 -5.45 -3.95 18.44
CA GLU A 140 -4.57 -2.94 18.97
C GLU A 140 -3.16 -3.31 18.53
N ILE A 141 -2.58 -2.50 17.65
CA ILE A 141 -1.13 -2.49 17.52
C ILE A 141 -0.65 -1.68 18.72
N ALA A 142 -0.40 -2.35 19.85
CA ALA A 142 0.14 -1.73 21.05
C ALA A 142 1.59 -1.28 20.79
N SER A 143 1.73 -0.20 20.04
CA SER A 143 2.99 0.46 19.74
C SER A 143 2.78 1.95 19.92
N ASN A 144 3.43 2.51 20.94
CA ASN A 144 3.60 3.97 21.05
C ASN A 144 4.76 4.46 20.17
N GLU A 145 5.30 3.60 19.32
CA GLU A 145 6.44 3.88 18.46
C GLU A 145 5.96 4.30 17.08
N LYS A 146 6.71 5.20 16.44
CA LYS A 146 6.50 5.53 15.03
C LYS A 146 6.88 4.34 14.16
N GLY A 147 6.08 4.05 13.15
CA GLY A 147 6.35 2.94 12.25
C GLY A 147 5.47 2.97 11.01
N TYR A 148 5.46 1.84 10.31
CA TYR A 148 4.80 1.64 9.01
C TYR A 148 3.68 0.61 9.12
N LEU A 149 2.59 0.86 8.42
CA LEU A 149 1.44 -0.03 8.32
C LEU A 149 1.53 -0.80 7.00
N ILE A 150 1.58 -2.12 7.08
CA ILE A 150 1.95 -2.98 5.97
C ILE A 150 1.00 -4.18 5.94
N PRO A 151 -0.14 -4.09 5.23
CA PRO A 151 -0.94 -5.26 4.95
C PRO A 151 -0.30 -6.09 3.83
N ALA A 152 -0.09 -7.38 4.06
CA ALA A 152 0.40 -8.34 3.07
C ALA A 152 0.11 -9.77 3.54
N ASP A 153 0.03 -10.74 2.62
CA ASP A 153 -0.19 -12.15 2.99
C ASP A 153 1.11 -12.77 3.54
N PHE A 154 1.27 -12.80 4.86
CA PHE A 154 2.50 -13.29 5.50
C PHE A 154 2.44 -14.80 5.80
N ASP A 155 1.26 -15.44 5.73
CA ASP A 155 1.09 -16.87 6.03
C ASP A 155 0.64 -17.74 4.83
N GLY A 156 0.50 -17.13 3.66
CA GLY A 156 0.22 -17.78 2.38
C GLY A 156 -1.20 -18.29 2.24
N ASP A 157 -2.16 -17.73 3.00
CA ASP A 157 -3.55 -18.17 2.95
C ASP A 157 -4.42 -17.42 1.92
N GLY A 158 -3.81 -16.50 1.17
CA GLY A 158 -4.45 -15.66 0.18
C GLY A 158 -5.10 -14.40 0.76
N LYS A 159 -4.90 -14.11 2.05
CA LYS A 159 -5.44 -12.90 2.71
C LYS A 159 -4.33 -12.01 3.18
N ALA A 160 -4.54 -10.71 3.02
CA ALA A 160 -3.64 -9.72 3.60
C ALA A 160 -3.71 -9.77 5.12
N ASP A 161 -2.58 -9.99 5.76
CA ASP A 161 -2.40 -9.86 7.20
C ASP A 161 -1.95 -8.46 7.56
N PRO A 162 -2.64 -7.80 8.49
CA PRO A 162 -2.17 -6.54 8.99
C PRO A 162 -0.83 -6.66 9.75
N ALA A 163 0.16 -5.87 9.34
CA ALA A 163 1.43 -5.78 10.04
C ALA A 163 1.86 -4.34 10.36
N PHE A 164 2.66 -4.22 11.40
CA PHE A 164 3.33 -3.00 11.81
C PHE A 164 4.83 -3.20 11.95
N TYR A 165 5.60 -2.33 11.30
CA TYR A 165 7.05 -2.31 11.38
C TYR A 165 7.55 -1.07 12.12
N SER A 166 8.35 -1.27 13.17
CA SER A 166 9.09 -0.22 13.87
C SER A 166 10.45 -0.77 14.31
N GLY A 167 11.54 -0.08 13.98
CA GLY A 167 12.80 -0.38 14.69
C GLY A 167 13.49 -1.69 14.33
N GLY A 168 13.10 -2.39 13.26
CA GLY A 168 13.50 -3.79 13.02
C GLY A 168 12.55 -4.84 13.60
N LYS A 169 11.47 -4.41 14.27
CA LYS A 169 10.43 -5.27 14.83
C LYS A 169 9.19 -5.24 13.95
N TRP A 170 8.74 -6.42 13.56
CA TRP A 170 7.49 -6.67 12.85
C TRP A 170 6.49 -7.27 13.84
N ILE A 171 5.29 -6.70 13.90
CA ILE A 171 4.15 -7.27 14.61
C ILE A 171 3.09 -7.55 13.56
N ILE A 172 2.78 -8.82 13.35
CA ILE A 172 1.82 -9.28 12.33
C ILE A 172 0.64 -9.89 13.07
N ARG A 173 -0.57 -9.60 12.62
CA ARG A 173 -1.76 -10.28 13.11
C ARG A 173 -2.38 -11.08 11.98
N LEU A 174 -2.26 -12.40 12.07
CA LEU A 174 -2.82 -13.31 11.06
C LEU A 174 -4.34 -13.16 11.01
N THR A 175 -4.90 -12.83 9.86
CA THR A 175 -6.34 -12.71 9.64
C THR A 175 -7.03 -14.06 9.87
N ARG A 176 -6.42 -15.15 9.39
CA ARG A 176 -6.92 -16.52 9.53
C ARG A 176 -7.17 -16.97 10.95
N SER A 177 -6.28 -16.62 11.88
CA SER A 177 -6.24 -17.19 13.23
C SER A 177 -6.35 -16.17 14.35
N SER A 178 -6.29 -14.87 14.03
CA SER A 178 -6.18 -13.77 14.99
C SER A 178 -4.93 -13.83 15.89
N LYS A 179 -3.98 -14.73 15.61
CA LYS A 179 -2.72 -14.82 16.35
C LYS A 179 -1.81 -13.65 16.00
N PHE A 180 -1.05 -13.21 16.99
CA PHE A 180 0.04 -12.28 16.79
C PHE A 180 1.35 -13.05 16.59
N GLU A 181 2.08 -12.65 15.57
CA GLU A 181 3.45 -13.07 15.34
C GLU A 181 4.38 -11.87 15.47
N THR A 182 5.58 -12.13 16.00
CA THR A 182 6.64 -11.12 16.09
C THR A 182 7.85 -11.65 15.37
N PHE A 183 8.33 -10.88 14.41
CA PHE A 183 9.51 -11.18 13.63
C PHE A 183 10.51 -10.03 13.74
N PHE A 184 11.80 -10.35 13.81
CA PHE A 184 12.86 -9.35 13.95
C PHE A 184 13.72 -9.36 12.70
N PHE A 185 13.61 -8.31 11.91
CA PHE A 185 14.34 -8.16 10.66
C PHE A 185 14.43 -6.68 10.28
N GLY A 186 15.63 -6.27 9.86
CA GLY A 186 15.96 -4.87 9.62
C GLY A 186 16.36 -4.11 10.88
N PHE A 187 16.54 -2.81 10.71
CA PHE A 187 17.01 -1.89 11.75
C PHE A 187 16.19 -0.59 11.77
N LYS A 188 16.39 0.20 12.82
CA LYS A 188 15.65 1.44 13.08
C LYS A 188 15.54 2.43 11.92
N ASP A 189 16.58 2.55 11.11
CA ASP A 189 16.62 3.50 10.00
C ASP A 189 16.24 2.87 8.65
N ASP A 190 15.91 1.58 8.64
CA ASP A 190 15.52 0.92 7.41
C ASP A 190 14.06 1.23 7.06
N MET A 191 13.77 1.31 5.76
CA MET A 191 12.43 1.46 5.23
C MET A 191 11.90 0.08 4.82
N PRO A 192 10.72 -0.35 5.30
CA PRO A 192 10.18 -1.65 4.96
C PRO A 192 9.75 -1.69 3.49
N ALA A 193 9.91 -2.86 2.87
CA ALA A 193 9.65 -3.05 1.47
C ALA A 193 9.01 -4.40 1.10
N VAL A 194 7.93 -4.75 1.80
CA VAL A 194 7.28 -6.07 1.66
C VAL A 194 6.66 -6.25 0.27
N LYS A 195 6.93 -7.42 -0.33
CA LYS A 195 6.32 -7.95 -1.55
C LYS A 195 6.71 -9.43 -1.68
N ASP A 196 6.01 -10.20 -2.49
CA ASP A 196 6.48 -11.50 -2.98
C ASP A 196 7.56 -11.27 -4.06
N TYR A 197 8.84 -11.52 -3.71
CA TYR A 197 9.99 -11.34 -4.61
C TYR A 197 10.43 -12.65 -5.26
N ASP A 198 10.05 -13.81 -4.72
CA ASP A 198 10.43 -15.13 -5.25
C ASP A 198 9.29 -15.86 -5.99
N GLY A 199 8.10 -15.28 -6.00
CA GLY A 199 6.91 -15.72 -6.75
C GLY A 199 6.21 -16.90 -6.11
N ASP A 200 6.36 -17.13 -4.81
CA ASP A 200 5.74 -18.25 -4.10
C ASP A 200 4.31 -17.97 -3.60
N GLY A 201 3.84 -16.73 -3.76
CA GLY A 201 2.53 -16.27 -3.32
C GLY A 201 2.47 -15.82 -1.86
N ILE A 202 3.60 -15.80 -1.15
CA ILE A 202 3.73 -15.33 0.23
C ILE A 202 4.56 -14.06 0.24
N ALA A 203 4.17 -13.09 1.05
CA ALA A 203 4.89 -11.85 1.20
C ALA A 203 6.26 -12.07 1.87
N ASP A 204 7.33 -11.60 1.23
CA ASP A 204 8.67 -11.60 1.81
C ASP A 204 8.91 -10.34 2.63
N PHE A 205 9.72 -10.49 3.69
CA PHE A 205 10.23 -9.33 4.39
C PHE A 205 11.39 -8.72 3.60
N ALA A 206 11.28 -7.44 3.30
CA ALA A 206 12.42 -6.69 2.79
C ALA A 206 12.56 -5.35 3.51
N THR A 207 13.80 -4.86 3.60
CA THR A 207 14.08 -3.50 4.07
C THR A 207 15.13 -2.83 3.18
N TYR A 208 15.04 -1.51 3.09
CA TYR A 208 15.97 -0.66 2.36
C TYR A 208 16.68 0.30 3.30
N ARG A 209 17.99 0.43 3.15
CA ARG A 209 18.80 1.43 3.86
C ARG A 209 19.95 1.92 2.99
N ASP A 210 19.95 3.22 2.71
CA ASP A 210 21.07 3.96 2.12
C ASP A 210 21.68 3.30 0.85
N GLY A 211 20.85 2.76 -0.04
CA GLY A 211 21.27 2.15 -1.31
C GLY A 211 21.48 0.63 -1.24
N ARG A 212 21.18 0.01 -0.10
CA ARG A 212 21.22 -1.44 0.06
C ARG A 212 19.85 -1.97 0.43
N TRP A 213 19.44 -3.01 -0.29
CA TRP A 213 18.24 -3.80 -0.02
C TRP A 213 18.62 -5.06 0.72
N TYR A 214 17.77 -5.46 1.65
CA TYR A 214 17.85 -6.68 2.45
C TYR A 214 16.56 -7.45 2.29
N PHE A 215 16.65 -8.75 2.04
CA PHE A 215 15.49 -9.63 1.88
C PHE A 215 15.61 -10.83 2.82
N TYR A 216 14.46 -11.27 3.29
CA TYR A 216 14.26 -12.54 3.97
C TYR A 216 13.08 -13.22 3.28
N LEU A 217 13.39 -14.22 2.45
CA LEU A 217 12.39 -14.89 1.63
C LEU A 217 11.57 -15.89 2.45
N SER A 218 10.28 -16.00 2.15
CA SER A 218 9.29 -16.84 2.83
C SER A 218 9.58 -18.34 2.67
N ARG A 219 9.88 -18.78 1.44
CA ARG A 219 10.00 -20.20 1.04
C ARG A 219 11.31 -20.85 1.42
N GLN A 220 12.39 -20.11 1.26
CA GLN A 220 13.74 -20.48 1.67
C GLN A 220 14.21 -19.33 2.52
N PRO A 221 14.21 -19.42 3.86
CA PRO A 221 14.64 -18.33 4.74
C PRO A 221 16.15 -18.08 4.56
N GLU A 222 16.47 -17.47 3.44
CA GLU A 222 17.76 -17.05 2.98
C GLU A 222 17.78 -15.55 3.10
N PHE A 223 18.81 -15.07 3.79
CA PHE A 223 19.12 -13.67 3.82
C PHE A 223 19.83 -13.30 2.52
N LEU A 224 19.22 -12.41 1.76
CA LEU A 224 19.83 -11.83 0.56
C LEU A 224 20.05 -10.34 0.78
N SER A 225 21.09 -9.80 0.16
CA SER A 225 21.28 -8.35 0.10
C SER A 225 21.87 -7.94 -1.24
N VAL A 226 21.38 -6.83 -1.79
CA VAL A 226 21.84 -6.27 -3.06
C VAL A 226 22.04 -4.76 -2.91
N GLU A 227 23.03 -4.23 -3.63
CA GLU A 227 23.24 -2.78 -3.75
C GLU A 227 22.47 -2.26 -4.96
N PHE A 228 21.47 -1.43 -4.69
CA PHE A 228 20.67 -0.77 -5.72
C PHE A 228 20.03 0.49 -5.14
N GLY A 229 20.20 1.62 -5.85
CA GLY A 229 19.88 2.94 -5.34
C GLY A 229 21.05 3.59 -4.59
N ARG A 230 20.79 4.71 -3.93
CA ARG A 230 21.77 5.51 -3.19
C ARG A 230 21.17 6.07 -1.91
N LYS A 231 22.04 6.50 -1.01
CA LYS A 231 21.65 7.26 0.18
C LYS A 231 20.68 8.40 -0.15
N GLY A 232 19.53 8.40 0.52
CA GLY A 232 18.47 9.38 0.32
C GLY A 232 17.39 8.98 -0.69
N ASP A 233 17.61 7.93 -1.48
CA ASP A 233 16.52 7.36 -2.30
C ASP A 233 15.47 6.72 -1.38
N LEU A 234 14.22 6.69 -1.83
CA LEU A 234 13.12 6.01 -1.17
C LEU A 234 12.74 4.78 -1.99
N PRO A 235 12.54 3.60 -1.37
CA PRO A 235 11.92 2.49 -2.08
C PRO A 235 10.50 2.90 -2.46
N VAL A 236 10.16 2.87 -3.74
CA VAL A 236 8.80 3.13 -4.20
C VAL A 236 8.15 1.78 -4.47
N LEU A 237 7.16 1.43 -3.67
CA LEU A 237 6.43 0.17 -3.77
C LEU A 237 4.97 0.45 -4.03
N SER A 238 4.28 -0.57 -4.51
CA SER A 238 2.84 -0.53 -4.73
C SER A 238 2.02 -0.61 -3.44
N THR A 239 2.60 -1.00 -2.30
CA THR A 239 1.83 -1.37 -1.10
C THR A 239 2.52 -1.02 0.24
N TYR A 240 2.48 0.25 0.66
CA TYR A 240 2.48 0.58 2.10
C TYR A 240 1.83 1.94 2.36
N ALA A 241 1.16 2.08 3.52
CA ALA A 241 0.61 3.35 3.95
C ALA A 241 1.64 4.16 4.74
N LYS A 242 1.64 5.49 4.54
CA LYS A 242 2.62 6.43 5.11
C LYS A 242 2.67 6.33 6.64
N SER A 243 3.86 6.58 7.20
CA SER A 243 4.18 6.48 8.62
C SER A 243 3.18 7.20 9.54
N ILE A 244 2.87 6.60 10.69
CA ILE A 244 2.17 7.28 11.80
C ILE A 244 3.09 8.36 12.40
N ASN A 245 2.57 9.59 12.55
CA ASN A 245 3.29 10.75 13.08
C ASN A 245 3.24 10.86 14.59
#